data_AF-A0A7J0EKW3-F1
#
_entry.id   AF-A0A7J0EKW3-F1
#
_cell.length_a   1.000
_cell.length_b   1.000
_cell.length_c   1.000
_cell.angle_alpha   90.00
_cell.angle_beta   90.00
_cell.angle_gamma   90.00
#
_symmetry.space_group_name_H-M   'P 1'
#
loop_
_entity.id
_entity.type
_entity.pdbx_description
1 polymer ?
#
loop_
_entity_poly.entity_id
_entity_poly.type
_entity_poly.pdbx_seq_one_letter_code
_entity_poly.pdbx_strand_id
1 'polypeptide(L)'
;MKYKPSTFLFQLLVVQCLALVCVAKDFDFFYFVQQWPASYCDTKQSCCFPKTGKPADDFTIHGLWPNYNDGTYPSNCDSTNSFDHSEISDLTNRLQKDWPTLACPSGDGLKFWGHEWNKHGTCSEDVLDQHSYFEKGLELKKKANLLEALKSAGTYAFELY
;
A
#
# COMPACT_ATOMS: atom_id res chain seq x y z
N MET A 1 -38.01 24.55 41.63
CA MET A 1 -38.01 25.09 40.25
C MET A 1 -37.59 23.98 39.30
N LYS A 2 -38.41 23.59 38.32
CA LYS A 2 -38.09 22.52 37.36
C LYS A 2 -37.45 23.14 36.12
N TYR A 3 -36.19 22.83 35.86
CA TYR A 3 -35.47 23.28 34.67
C TYR A 3 -36.04 22.55 33.44
N LYS A 4 -36.57 23.29 32.46
CA LYS A 4 -36.98 22.75 31.16
C LYS A 4 -35.83 23.00 30.17
N PRO A 5 -35.11 21.96 29.72
CA PRO A 5 -34.04 22.14 28.76
C PRO A 5 -34.61 22.66 27.43
N SER A 6 -33.91 23.63 26.83
CA SER A 6 -34.30 24.21 25.53
C SER A 6 -34.19 23.15 24.44
N THR A 7 -35.31 22.86 23.78
CA THR A 7 -35.37 21.97 22.59
C THR A 7 -34.43 22.45 21.48
N PHE A 8 -34.19 23.75 21.38
CA PHE A 8 -33.30 24.35 20.39
C PHE A 8 -31.83 23.96 20.62
N LEU A 9 -31.38 23.95 21.89
CA LEU A 9 -30.04 23.49 22.27
C LEU A 9 -29.85 22.00 22.01
N PHE A 10 -30.90 21.20 22.25
CA PHE A 10 -30.88 19.76 21.96
C PHE A 10 -30.81 19.50 20.45
N GLN A 11 -31.57 20.24 19.64
CA GLN A 11 -31.51 20.16 18.18
C GLN A 11 -30.14 20.60 17.63
N LEU A 12 -29.54 21.66 18.18
CA LEU A 12 -28.21 22.12 17.78
C LEU A 12 -27.12 21.08 18.09
N LEU A 13 -27.20 20.44 19.26
CA LEU A 13 -26.31 19.33 19.65
C LEU A 13 -26.48 18.10 18.76
N VAL A 14 -27.71 17.74 18.39
CA VAL A 14 -27.98 16.63 17.46
C VAL A 14 -27.43 16.92 16.07
N VAL A 15 -27.56 18.15 15.57
CA VAL A 15 -26.98 18.57 14.28
C VAL A 15 -25.45 18.58 14.30
N GLN A 16 -24.82 19.05 15.38
CA GLN A 16 -23.36 18.96 15.56
C GLN A 16 -22.87 17.51 15.68
N CYS A 17 -23.61 16.64 16.37
CA CYS A 17 -23.30 15.20 16.42
C CYS A 17 -23.43 14.55 15.03
N LEU A 18 -24.46 14.90 14.25
CA LEU A 18 -24.64 14.38 12.89
C LEU A 18 -23.52 14.82 11.94
N ALA A 19 -22.98 16.04 12.10
CA ALA A 19 -21.84 16.53 11.32
C ALA A 19 -20.48 15.92 11.74
N LEU A 20 -20.39 15.33 12.94
CA LEU A 20 -19.18 14.61 13.41
C LEU A 20 -19.16 13.13 12.99
N VAL A 21 -20.31 12.56 12.61
CA VAL A 21 -20.46 11.14 12.25
C VAL A 21 -20.13 10.86 10.77
N CYS A 22 -19.99 11.88 9.93
CA CYS A 22 -19.75 11.71 8.50
C CYS A 22 -18.28 11.57 8.08
N VAL A 23 -17.31 11.55 9.02
CA VAL A 23 -15.93 11.11 8.72
C VAL A 23 -15.81 9.64 9.11
N ALA A 24 -16.50 8.78 8.37
CA ALA A 24 -16.26 7.34 8.46
C ALA A 24 -14.86 7.05 7.92
N LYS A 25 -14.07 6.22 8.60
CA LYS A 25 -12.79 5.76 8.05
C LYS A 25 -13.08 4.95 6.78
N ASP A 26 -12.43 5.30 5.68
CA ASP A 26 -12.56 4.61 4.38
C ASP A 26 -12.00 3.17 4.39
N PHE A 27 -11.35 2.71 5.46
CA PHE A 27 -10.91 1.32 5.65
C PHE A 27 -10.62 0.97 7.13
N ASP A 28 -10.48 -0.32 7.43
CA ASP A 28 -10.23 -0.84 8.79
C ASP A 28 -8.75 -1.13 9.09
N PHE A 29 -8.04 -1.77 8.16
CA PHE A 29 -6.63 -2.15 8.31
C PHE A 29 -5.90 -2.20 6.97
N PHE A 30 -4.58 -2.38 7.00
CA PHE A 30 -3.77 -2.61 5.81
C PHE A 30 -3.29 -4.06 5.71
N TYR A 31 -3.42 -4.67 4.54
CA TYR A 31 -2.52 -5.74 4.14
C TYR A 31 -1.23 -5.15 3.59
N PHE A 32 -0.11 -5.39 4.28
CA PHE A 32 1.22 -5.16 3.71
C PHE A 32 1.70 -6.44 3.04
N VAL A 33 1.76 -6.43 1.71
CA VAL A 33 1.99 -7.62 0.89
C VAL A 33 3.39 -7.57 0.29
N GLN A 34 4.16 -8.62 0.55
CA GLN A 34 5.46 -8.85 -0.05
C GLN A 34 5.42 -10.12 -0.90
N GLN A 35 6.22 -10.16 -1.96
CA GLN A 35 6.34 -11.28 -2.88
C GLN A 35 7.79 -11.77 -2.95
N TRP A 36 7.96 -13.05 -3.26
CA TRP A 36 9.28 -13.63 -3.53
C TRP A 36 9.54 -13.65 -5.05
N PRO A 37 10.48 -12.83 -5.58
CA PRO A 37 10.71 -12.70 -7.02
C PRO A 37 10.94 -14.03 -7.75
N ALA A 38 11.70 -14.96 -7.15
CA ALA A 38 11.98 -16.23 -7.81
C ALA A 38 10.70 -17.08 -7.99
N SER A 39 9.78 -17.07 -7.01
CA SER A 39 8.50 -17.79 -7.14
C SER A 39 7.54 -17.13 -8.13
N TYR A 40 7.64 -15.81 -8.34
CA TYR A 40 6.88 -15.15 -9.40
C TYR A 40 7.39 -15.59 -10.79
N CYS A 41 8.72 -15.71 -10.94
CA CYS A 41 9.36 -15.97 -12.22
C CYS A 41 9.50 -17.45 -12.59
N ASP A 42 9.37 -18.37 -11.64
CA ASP A 42 9.42 -19.82 -11.86
C ASP A 42 8.02 -20.43 -12.09
N THR A 43 7.25 -19.78 -12.97
CA THR A 43 5.92 -20.27 -13.37
C THR A 43 5.84 -20.40 -14.90
N LYS A 44 4.71 -20.89 -15.41
CA LYS A 44 4.44 -20.91 -16.86
C LYS A 44 4.18 -19.51 -17.43
N GLN A 45 3.96 -18.51 -16.57
CA GLN A 45 3.73 -17.14 -17.00
C GLN A 45 5.07 -16.43 -17.26
N SER A 46 5.05 -15.44 -18.15
CA SER A 46 6.22 -14.64 -18.46
C SER A 46 6.62 -13.78 -17.25
N CYS A 47 7.91 -13.76 -16.94
CA CYS A 47 8.54 -12.79 -16.04
C CYS A 47 9.64 -12.04 -16.78
N CYS A 48 9.75 -10.74 -16.52
CA CYS A 48 10.78 -9.87 -17.06
C CYS A 48 11.43 -9.11 -15.91
N PHE A 49 12.76 -9.12 -15.83
CA PHE A 49 13.46 -8.28 -14.87
C PHE A 49 13.28 -6.79 -15.21
N PRO A 50 13.27 -5.90 -14.21
CA PRO A 50 13.28 -4.46 -14.42
C PRO A 50 14.43 -4.00 -15.33
N LYS A 51 14.29 -2.80 -15.89
CA LYS A 51 15.37 -2.15 -16.67
C LYS A 51 16.65 -1.95 -15.85
N THR A 52 16.54 -1.90 -14.52
CA THR A 52 17.65 -1.80 -13.58
C THR A 52 18.38 -3.13 -13.35
N GLY A 53 17.92 -4.23 -13.92
CA GLY A 53 18.53 -5.56 -13.82
C GLY A 53 17.74 -6.54 -12.95
N LYS A 54 18.32 -7.74 -12.73
CA LYS A 54 17.74 -8.75 -11.83
C LYS A 54 17.61 -8.17 -10.41
N PRO A 55 16.43 -8.21 -9.78
CA PRO A 55 16.29 -7.83 -8.38
C PRO A 55 17.17 -8.69 -7.46
N ALA A 56 17.51 -8.18 -6.29
CA ALA A 56 18.19 -8.97 -5.27
C ALA A 56 17.35 -10.19 -4.89
N ASP A 57 17.99 -11.27 -4.43
CA ASP A 57 17.32 -12.46 -3.92
C ASP A 57 16.77 -12.19 -2.50
N ASP A 58 15.80 -11.28 -2.44
CA ASP A 58 15.07 -10.82 -1.26
C ASP A 58 13.57 -10.66 -1.61
N PHE A 59 12.71 -10.64 -0.59
CA PHE A 59 11.31 -10.30 -0.75
C PHE A 59 11.18 -8.89 -1.32
N THR A 60 10.27 -8.67 -2.26
CA THR A 60 9.95 -7.34 -2.78
C THR A 60 8.55 -6.95 -2.37
N ILE A 61 8.24 -5.67 -2.34
CA ILE A 61 6.89 -5.19 -2.04
C ILE A 61 6.01 -5.50 -3.25
N HIS A 62 4.82 -6.03 -2.98
CA HIS A 62 3.73 -6.06 -3.96
C HIS A 62 2.84 -4.83 -3.74
N GLY A 63 2.36 -4.63 -2.52
CA GLY A 63 1.55 -3.46 -2.20
C GLY A 63 1.16 -3.27 -0.75
N LEU A 64 0.52 -2.15 -0.47
CA LEU A 64 -0.01 -1.76 0.82
C LEU A 64 -1.50 -1.47 0.66
N TRP A 65 -2.36 -2.40 1.09
CA TRP A 65 -3.76 -2.40 0.67
C TRP A 65 -4.72 -2.13 1.82
N PRO A 66 -5.40 -0.98 1.83
CA PRO A 66 -6.58 -0.76 2.66
C PRO A 66 -7.58 -1.92 2.53
N ASN A 67 -8.12 -2.41 3.64
CA ASN A 67 -9.07 -3.52 3.69
C ASN A 67 -10.10 -3.30 4.80
N TYR A 68 -11.24 -3.98 4.66
CA TYR A 68 -12.31 -4.03 5.65
C TYR A 68 -12.29 -5.36 6.42
N ASN A 69 -12.80 -5.34 7.64
CA ASN A 69 -12.91 -6.51 8.52
C ASN A 69 -13.84 -7.61 7.98
N ASP A 70 -14.73 -7.29 7.04
CA ASP A 70 -15.64 -8.24 6.40
C ASP A 70 -14.98 -9.04 5.24
N GLY A 71 -13.71 -8.75 4.95
CA GLY A 71 -12.93 -9.39 3.88
C GLY A 71 -13.06 -8.71 2.51
N THR A 72 -13.88 -7.67 2.37
CA THR A 72 -13.89 -6.81 1.19
C THR A 72 -12.84 -5.71 1.30
N TYR A 73 -12.64 -4.92 0.24
CA TYR A 73 -11.69 -3.82 0.23
C TYR A 73 -12.16 -2.66 -0.64
N PRO A 74 -11.81 -1.42 -0.28
CA PRO A 74 -12.02 -0.26 -1.15
C PRO A 74 -10.99 -0.28 -2.30
N SER A 75 -11.39 0.18 -3.48
CA SER A 75 -10.50 0.27 -4.64
C SER A 75 -10.85 1.43 -5.55
N ASN A 76 -9.83 2.06 -6.15
CA ASN A 76 -10.01 3.16 -7.11
C ASN A 76 -10.82 4.33 -6.53
N CYS A 77 -10.49 4.74 -5.31
CA CYS A 77 -11.31 5.64 -4.50
C CYS A 77 -11.29 7.10 -4.97
N ASP A 78 -10.16 7.56 -5.53
CA ASP A 78 -10.06 8.89 -6.12
C ASP A 78 -9.48 8.83 -7.54
N SER A 79 -10.27 9.26 -8.52
CA SER A 79 -9.83 9.39 -9.92
C SER A 79 -9.17 10.73 -10.24
N THR A 80 -9.28 11.70 -9.33
CA THR A 80 -8.73 13.05 -9.46
C THR A 80 -7.33 13.16 -8.88
N ASN A 81 -6.98 12.30 -7.92
CA ASN A 81 -5.65 12.19 -7.33
C ASN A 81 -4.84 11.04 -7.96
N SER A 82 -4.69 11.08 -9.29
CA SER A 82 -3.96 10.05 -10.04
C SER A 82 -2.46 10.11 -9.77
N PHE A 83 -1.78 8.97 -9.92
CA PHE A 83 -0.34 8.84 -9.65
C PHE A 83 0.52 9.93 -10.31
N ASP A 84 1.31 10.63 -9.51
CA ASP A 84 2.31 11.60 -9.96
C ASP A 84 3.73 11.21 -9.52
N HIS A 85 4.57 10.80 -10.47
CA HIS A 85 5.97 10.45 -10.18
C HIS A 85 6.77 11.58 -9.52
N SER A 86 6.39 12.85 -9.74
CA SER A 86 7.11 13.99 -9.19
C SER A 86 7.14 13.97 -7.65
N GLU A 87 6.04 13.53 -7.02
CA GLU A 87 5.91 13.48 -5.57
C GLU A 87 6.69 12.35 -4.92
N ILE A 88 7.22 11.38 -5.68
CA ILE A 88 8.02 10.26 -5.15
C ILE A 88 9.42 10.18 -5.78
N SER A 89 9.85 11.27 -6.41
CA SER A 89 11.10 11.31 -7.16
C SER A 89 12.31 10.96 -6.29
N ASP A 90 12.33 11.40 -5.03
CA ASP A 90 13.34 11.07 -4.01
C ASP A 90 13.33 9.59 -3.57
N LEU A 91 12.19 8.91 -3.69
CA LEU A 91 12.03 7.50 -3.33
C LEU A 91 12.37 6.54 -4.48
N THR A 92 12.50 7.04 -5.72
CA THR A 92 12.63 6.22 -6.95
C THR A 92 13.69 5.11 -6.83
N ASN A 93 14.91 5.43 -6.37
CA ASN A 93 15.98 4.44 -6.27
C ASN A 93 15.66 3.31 -5.27
N ARG A 94 14.98 3.66 -4.17
CA ARG A 94 14.53 2.68 -3.17
C ARG A 94 13.41 1.82 -3.76
N LEU A 95 12.43 2.43 -4.42
CA LEU A 95 11.32 1.72 -5.08
C LEU A 95 11.80 0.77 -6.18
N GLN A 96 12.77 1.16 -7.01
CA GLN A 96 13.35 0.28 -8.03
C GLN A 96 14.00 -0.97 -7.44
N LYS A 97 14.56 -0.86 -6.24
CA LYS A 97 15.22 -1.97 -5.55
C LYS A 97 14.21 -2.84 -4.79
N ASP A 98 13.33 -2.21 -4.03
CA ASP A 98 12.53 -2.84 -2.99
C ASP A 98 11.07 -3.09 -3.41
N TRP A 99 10.59 -2.41 -4.46
CA TRP A 99 9.26 -2.55 -5.05
C TRP A 99 9.31 -2.68 -6.60
N PRO A 100 10.19 -3.51 -7.19
CA PRO A 100 10.29 -3.66 -8.64
C PRO A 100 9.06 -4.28 -9.29
N THR A 101 8.85 -3.99 -10.58
CA THR A 101 7.95 -4.77 -11.44
C THR A 101 8.65 -6.02 -11.99
N LEU A 102 7.92 -7.13 -12.06
CA LEU A 102 8.37 -8.36 -12.73
C LEU A 102 7.53 -8.70 -13.98
N ALA A 103 6.57 -7.82 -14.31
CA ALA A 103 5.71 -7.99 -15.48
C ALA A 103 6.48 -7.75 -16.78
N CYS A 104 6.05 -8.42 -17.86
CA CYS A 104 6.59 -8.22 -19.19
C CYS A 104 5.79 -7.18 -20.00
N PRO A 105 6.45 -6.39 -20.87
CA PRO A 105 7.91 -6.31 -21.07
C PRO A 105 8.62 -5.62 -19.88
N SER A 106 9.95 -5.72 -19.84
CA SER A 106 10.79 -5.06 -18.83
C SER A 106 10.43 -3.58 -18.64
N GLY A 107 10.20 -3.18 -17.40
CA GLY A 107 9.75 -1.84 -17.02
C GLY A 107 10.68 -1.14 -16.03
N ASP A 108 10.45 0.15 -15.84
CA ASP A 108 11.11 1.01 -14.83
C ASP A 108 10.38 1.05 -13.48
N GLY A 109 9.21 0.41 -13.39
CA GLY A 109 8.38 0.34 -12.19
C GLY A 109 7.21 1.32 -12.18
N LEU A 110 7.26 2.42 -12.96
CA LEU A 110 6.27 3.50 -12.88
C LEU A 110 4.84 3.02 -13.14
N LYS A 111 4.64 2.14 -14.12
CA LYS A 111 3.33 1.56 -14.40
C LYS A 111 2.79 0.73 -13.23
N PHE A 112 3.67 0.02 -12.53
CA PHE A 112 3.27 -0.82 -11.40
C PHE A 112 2.96 0.04 -10.18
N TRP A 113 3.82 1.01 -9.84
CA TRP A 113 3.55 1.95 -8.74
C TRP A 113 2.29 2.77 -8.99
N GLY A 114 2.10 3.25 -10.23
CA GLY A 114 0.88 3.95 -10.60
C GLY A 114 -0.37 3.07 -10.48
N HIS A 115 -0.28 1.76 -10.75
CA HIS A 115 -1.38 0.83 -10.49
C HIS A 115 -1.69 0.72 -8.99
N GLU A 116 -0.66 0.50 -8.17
CA GLU A 116 -0.80 0.34 -6.72
C GLU A 116 -1.35 1.62 -6.07
N TRP A 117 -0.87 2.79 -6.46
CA TRP A 117 -1.42 4.06 -5.98
C TRP A 117 -2.88 4.24 -6.41
N ASN A 118 -3.15 4.23 -7.72
CA ASN A 118 -4.49 4.53 -8.23
C ASN A 118 -5.55 3.54 -7.75
N LYS A 119 -5.19 2.28 -7.50
CA LYS A 119 -6.12 1.24 -7.05
C LYS A 119 -6.23 1.16 -5.54
N HIS A 120 -5.13 1.29 -4.80
CA HIS A 120 -5.08 1.03 -3.36
C HIS A 120 -4.67 2.25 -2.55
N GLY A 121 -3.64 3.00 -2.98
CA GLY A 121 -3.17 4.20 -2.28
C GLY A 121 -4.22 5.30 -2.16
N THR A 122 -5.01 5.53 -3.23
CA THR A 122 -6.10 6.52 -3.24
C THR A 122 -7.20 6.22 -2.21
N CYS A 123 -7.28 4.98 -1.72
CA CYS A 123 -8.20 4.59 -0.66
C CYS A 123 -7.64 4.78 0.75
N SER A 124 -6.48 5.46 0.88
CA SER A 124 -5.84 5.76 2.15
C SER A 124 -5.45 7.23 2.30
N GLU A 125 -5.94 8.11 1.42
CA GLU A 125 -5.54 9.52 1.35
C GLU A 125 -5.80 10.30 2.64
N ASP A 126 -6.82 9.94 3.41
CA ASP A 126 -7.10 10.50 4.73
C ASP A 126 -5.97 10.27 5.76
N VAL A 127 -5.07 9.32 5.48
CA VAL A 127 -4.01 8.88 6.39
C VAL A 127 -2.62 8.98 5.75
N LEU A 128 -2.50 8.75 4.44
CA LEU A 128 -1.26 8.69 3.69
C LEU A 128 -1.47 9.38 2.33
N ASP A 129 -0.80 10.51 2.12
CA ASP A 129 -0.60 11.03 0.76
C ASP A 129 0.30 10.10 -0.06
N GLN A 130 0.48 10.40 -1.35
CA GLN A 130 1.21 9.51 -2.24
C GLN A 130 2.65 9.27 -1.79
N HIS A 131 3.39 10.33 -1.43
CA HIS A 131 4.75 10.18 -0.92
C HIS A 131 4.77 9.29 0.33
N SER A 132 3.91 9.59 1.31
CA SER A 132 3.82 8.84 2.56
C SER A 132 3.41 7.38 2.35
N TYR A 133 2.55 7.09 1.38
CA TYR A 133 2.13 5.72 1.03
C TYR A 133 3.32 4.87 0.59
N PHE A 134 4.11 5.37 -0.36
CA PHE A 134 5.29 4.66 -0.85
C PHE A 134 6.40 4.61 0.19
N GLU A 135 6.65 5.69 0.92
CA GLU A 135 7.62 5.70 2.01
C GLU A 135 7.24 4.68 3.09
N LYS A 136 5.96 4.61 3.49
CA LYS A 136 5.47 3.65 4.48
C LYS A 136 5.68 2.21 4.02
N GLY A 137 5.40 1.90 2.76
CA GLY A 137 5.66 0.57 2.20
C GLY A 137 7.14 0.18 2.30
N LEU A 138 8.05 1.10 1.97
CA LEU A 138 9.50 0.90 2.08
C LEU A 138 9.94 0.71 3.54
N GLU A 139 9.41 1.50 4.47
CA GLU A 139 9.68 1.36 5.91
C GLU A 139 9.20 0.01 6.46
N LEU A 140 7.99 -0.41 6.08
CA LEU A 140 7.41 -1.68 6.49
C LEU A 140 8.22 -2.87 5.96
N LYS A 141 8.69 -2.83 4.71
CA LYS A 141 9.60 -3.86 4.18
C LYS A 141 10.85 -3.98 5.02
N LYS A 142 11.51 -2.84 5.28
CA LYS A 142 12.73 -2.80 6.09
C LYS A 142 12.50 -3.33 7.50
N LYS A 143 11.35 -3.00 8.11
CA LYS A 143 10.98 -3.43 9.45
C LYS A 143 10.66 -4.92 9.51
N ALA A 144 9.94 -5.45 8.51
CA ALA A 144 9.55 -6.85 8.46
C ALA A 144 10.74 -7.78 8.18
N ASN A 145 11.66 -7.36 7.29
CA ASN A 145 12.89 -8.06 6.92
C ASN A 145 12.71 -9.59 6.83
N LEU A 146 11.75 -10.02 6.01
CA LEU A 146 11.28 -11.41 5.97
C LEU A 146 12.39 -12.41 5.69
N LEU A 147 13.31 -12.09 4.77
CA LEU A 147 14.44 -12.97 4.45
C LEU A 147 15.33 -13.21 5.66
N GLU A 148 15.66 -12.16 6.42
CA GLU A 148 16.50 -12.31 7.61
C GLU A 148 15.77 -13.06 8.74
N ALA A 149 14.47 -12.80 8.90
CA ALA A 149 13.64 -13.53 9.86
C ALA A 149 13.61 -15.04 9.54
N LEU A 150 13.46 -15.41 8.26
CA LEU A 150 13.49 -16.79 7.80
C LEU A 150 14.88 -17.42 7.98
N LYS A 151 15.95 -16.72 7.61
CA LYS A 151 17.34 -17.18 7.81
C LYS A 151 17.65 -17.43 9.28
N SER A 152 17.21 -16.53 10.15
CA SER A 152 17.36 -16.65 11.61
C SER A 152 16.63 -17.87 12.17
N ALA A 153 15.56 -18.31 11.52
CA ALA A 153 14.82 -19.53 11.84
C ALA A 153 15.34 -20.78 11.12
N GLY A 154 16.48 -20.70 10.42
CA GLY A 154 17.08 -21.83 9.69
C GLY A 154 16.42 -22.15 8.36
N THR A 155 15.62 -21.23 7.82
CA THR A 155 15.00 -21.36 6.49
C THR A 155 15.77 -20.54 5.47
N TYR A 156 16.27 -21.18 4.41
CA TYR A 156 17.09 -20.55 3.38
C TYR A 156 16.45 -20.77 2.01
N ALA A 157 16.59 -19.77 1.13
CA ALA A 157 16.37 -19.99 -0.30
C ALA A 157 17.47 -20.90 -0.83
N PHE A 158 17.10 -22.05 -1.40
CA PHE A 158 18.04 -22.92 -2.10
C PHE A 158 18.14 -22.42 -3.55
N GLU A 159 19.32 -21.95 -3.96
CA GLU A 159 19.60 -21.78 -5.38
C GLU A 159 19.79 -23.18 -5.99
N LEU A 160 18.91 -23.57 -6.90
CA LEU A 160 19.22 -24.62 -7.86
C LEU A 160 20.19 -24.00 -8.86
N TYR A 161 21.47 -24.39 -8.75
CA TYR A 161 22.55 -24.03 -9.66
C TYR A 161 22.18 -24.24 -11.13
#